data_AF-A0A8J9YC56-F1
#
_entry.id   AF-A0A8J9YC56-F1
#
_cell.length_a   1.000
_cell.length_b   1.000
_cell.length_c   1.000
_cell.angle_alpha   90.00
_cell.angle_beta   90.00
_cell.angle_gamma   90.00
#
_symmetry.space_group_name_H-M   'P 1'
#
loop_
_entity.id
_entity.type
_entity.pdbx_description
1 polymer ?
#
loop_
_entity_poly.entity_id
_entity_poly.type
_entity_poly.pdbx_seq_one_letter_code
_entity_poly.pdbx_strand_id
1 'polypeptide(L)'
;MLAWPLKITELNMGIINKRDPELVQSVKDHNVNSVPRIESHYLRANTSREFIDGGPIAELHRNYKTQRSSLQKEAVTYDVYAKIFKTDFNISFFSKKDQCDLCESYKNAVGEGKDKLLLEYELHQREKQLSRNEKSKDIETCNEANSNTLVFIYDLQAVMPKPIGESSAFYYKSKLNCLNFTISD
;
A
#
# COMPACT_ATOMS: atom_id res chain seq x y z
N MET A 1 45.80 -17.02 -2.69
CA MET A 1 45.69 -17.38 -1.27
C MET A 1 46.52 -16.39 -0.48
N LEU A 2 45.92 -15.36 0.11
CA LEU A 2 46.46 -14.57 1.23
C LEU A 2 45.26 -13.80 1.82
N ALA A 3 44.81 -14.27 2.97
CA ALA A 3 43.68 -13.76 3.72
C ALA A 3 44.13 -12.64 4.64
N TRP A 4 43.31 -11.58 4.75
CA TRP A 4 43.21 -10.79 5.97
C TRP A 4 41.75 -10.40 6.19
N PRO A 5 41.01 -11.12 7.04
CA PRO A 5 39.67 -10.71 7.44
C PRO A 5 39.83 -9.72 8.59
N LEU A 6 39.66 -8.42 8.32
CA LEU A 6 39.38 -7.47 9.38
C LEU A 6 37.97 -7.76 9.89
N LYS A 7 37.90 -8.56 10.95
CA LYS A 7 36.74 -8.68 11.82
C LYS A 7 36.38 -7.27 12.31
N ILE A 8 35.35 -6.68 11.73
CA ILE A 8 34.59 -5.60 12.36
C ILE A 8 33.70 -6.26 13.42
N THR A 9 34.34 -6.77 14.47
CA THR A 9 33.70 -7.13 15.73
C THR A 9 34.18 -6.09 16.74
N GLU A 10 33.24 -5.44 17.43
CA GLU A 10 33.44 -4.56 18.61
C GLU A 10 33.36 -3.02 18.42
N LEU A 11 32.81 -2.49 17.32
CA LEU A 11 32.47 -1.05 17.23
C LEU A 11 31.05 -0.83 16.70
N ASN A 12 30.04 -1.33 17.41
CA ASN A 12 28.67 -0.79 17.46
C ASN A 12 27.75 -1.59 18.40
N MET A 13 28.20 -1.84 19.63
CA MET A 13 27.34 -2.30 20.73
C MET A 13 27.13 -1.24 21.81
N GLY A 14 27.39 0.03 21.48
CA GLY A 14 26.98 1.18 22.28
C GLY A 14 25.74 1.82 21.64
N ILE A 15 24.69 2.04 22.45
CA ILE A 15 23.38 2.61 22.08
C ILE A 15 22.34 1.60 21.56
N ILE A 16 22.21 0.45 22.24
CA ILE A 16 20.85 -0.03 22.52
C ILE A 16 20.46 0.69 23.81
N ASN A 17 19.91 1.89 23.68
CA ASN A 17 19.34 2.61 24.82
C ASN A 17 18.39 1.66 25.54
N LYS A 18 18.67 1.45 26.83
CA LYS A 18 17.77 0.88 27.82
C LYS A 18 16.53 1.79 27.79
N ARG A 19 15.58 1.50 26.91
CA ARG A 19 14.41 2.35 26.68
C ARG A 19 13.66 2.42 28.00
N ASP A 20 13.31 3.63 28.45
CA ASP A 20 12.43 3.79 29.59
C ASP A 20 11.13 3.01 29.32
N PRO A 21 10.79 1.99 30.13
CA PRO A 21 9.57 1.22 29.96
C PRO A 21 8.31 2.10 29.97
N GLU A 22 8.31 3.22 30.72
CA GLU A 22 7.21 4.18 30.78
C GLU A 22 6.97 4.83 29.42
N LEU A 23 8.06 5.26 28.77
CA LEU A 23 7.99 5.91 27.46
C LEU A 23 7.52 4.94 26.38
N VAL A 24 8.02 3.71 26.37
CA VAL A 24 7.59 2.68 25.40
C VAL A 24 6.11 2.35 25.59
N GLN A 25 5.66 2.18 26.84
CA GLN A 25 4.26 1.90 27.12
C GLN A 25 3.36 3.09 26.73
N SER A 26 3.80 4.33 26.98
CA SER A 26 3.04 5.52 26.59
C SER A 26 2.78 5.61 25.08
N VAL A 27 3.75 5.19 24.26
CA VAL A 27 3.60 5.13 22.80
C VAL A 27 2.62 4.03 22.41
N LYS A 28 2.68 2.87 23.06
CA LYS A 28 1.75 1.77 22.82
C LYS A 28 0.32 2.15 23.18
N ASP A 29 0.11 2.75 24.33
CA ASP A 29 -1.20 3.19 24.81
C ASP A 29 -1.79 4.27 23.89
N HIS A 30 -0.98 5.22 23.43
CA HIS A 30 -1.41 6.21 22.45
C HIS A 30 -1.86 5.54 21.14
N ASN A 31 -1.07 4.59 20.61
CA ASN A 31 -1.39 3.90 19.37
C ASN A 31 -2.63 2.99 19.47
N VAL A 32 -2.92 2.43 20.65
CA VAL A 32 -4.11 1.59 20.87
C VAL A 32 -5.36 2.44 21.08
N ASN A 33 -5.27 3.51 21.87
CA ASN A 33 -6.45 4.28 22.29
C ASN A 33 -6.80 5.43 21.35
N SER A 34 -5.81 6.01 20.65
CA SER A 34 -6.01 7.22 19.84
C SER A 34 -6.03 6.95 18.34
N VAL A 35 -5.61 5.78 17.88
CA VAL A 35 -5.60 5.44 16.45
C VAL A 35 -6.72 4.45 16.15
N PRO A 36 -7.81 4.88 15.48
CA PRO A 36 -8.88 3.97 15.09
C PRO A 36 -8.36 2.96 14.07
N ARG A 37 -8.54 1.68 14.38
CA ARG A 37 -8.17 0.57 13.50
C ARG A 37 -9.33 0.29 12.54
N ILE A 38 -9.04 0.30 11.26
CA ILE A 38 -9.94 -0.18 10.23
C ILE A 38 -9.69 -1.67 10.01
N GLU A 39 -10.76 -2.45 10.15
CA GLU A 39 -10.77 -3.81 9.65
C GLU A 39 -10.81 -3.78 8.12
N SER A 40 -9.74 -4.26 7.47
CA SER A 40 -9.79 -4.48 6.03
C SER A 40 -10.65 -5.70 5.71
N HIS A 41 -11.97 -5.53 5.67
CA HIS A 41 -12.92 -6.59 5.31
C HIS A 41 -12.55 -7.27 3.97
N TYR A 42 -11.86 -6.55 3.08
CA TYR A 42 -11.41 -7.02 1.77
C TYR A 42 -10.07 -7.79 1.76
N LEU A 43 -9.27 -7.76 2.82
CA LEU A 43 -7.91 -8.35 2.85
C LEU A 43 -7.72 -9.47 3.88
N ARG A 44 -8.76 -9.83 4.64
CA ARG A 44 -8.68 -10.89 5.67
C ARG A 44 -8.22 -12.24 5.13
N ALA A 45 -8.55 -12.56 3.88
CA ALA A 45 -8.12 -13.81 3.25
C ALA A 45 -6.61 -13.85 2.96
N ASN A 46 -5.96 -12.68 2.83
CA ASN A 46 -4.59 -12.58 2.33
C ASN A 46 -3.58 -12.11 3.38
N THR A 47 -3.99 -11.42 4.45
CA THR A 47 -3.07 -10.91 5.49
C THR A 47 -3.71 -10.78 6.88
N SER A 48 -2.93 -11.05 7.94
CA SER A 48 -3.28 -10.76 9.35
C SER A 48 -2.99 -9.31 9.78
N ARG A 49 -2.75 -8.42 8.82
CA ARG A 49 -2.32 -7.04 9.05
C ARG A 49 -3.52 -6.14 9.30
N GLU A 50 -3.40 -5.28 10.31
CA GLU A 50 -4.41 -4.28 10.64
C GLU A 50 -4.14 -2.99 9.86
N PHE A 51 -5.18 -2.22 9.56
CA PHE A 51 -5.05 -0.99 8.78
C PHE A 51 -5.55 0.22 9.55
N ILE A 52 -4.97 1.39 9.28
CA ILE A 52 -5.41 2.68 9.85
C ILE A 52 -5.73 3.67 8.74
N ASP A 53 -6.81 4.43 8.90
CA ASP A 53 -7.19 5.55 8.00
C ASP A 53 -6.53 6.88 8.39
N GLY A 54 -5.43 6.78 9.15
CA GLY A 54 -4.75 7.94 9.71
C GLY A 54 -3.81 8.60 8.72
N GLY A 55 -3.51 9.87 8.96
CA GLY A 55 -2.41 10.59 8.32
C GLY A 55 -1.03 9.96 8.61
N PRO A 56 0.04 10.49 7.99
CA PRO A 56 1.37 9.91 8.08
C PRO A 56 1.86 9.75 9.53
N ILE A 57 2.82 8.85 9.78
CA ILE A 57 3.41 8.61 11.12
C ILE A 57 3.85 9.92 11.81
N ALA A 58 4.26 10.93 11.02
CA ALA A 58 4.63 12.26 11.52
C ALA A 58 3.47 12.99 12.21
N GLU A 59 2.24 12.87 11.69
CA GLU A 59 1.05 13.46 12.28
C GLU A 59 0.67 12.74 13.57
N LEU A 60 0.75 11.40 13.59
CA LEU A 60 0.54 10.61 14.80
C LEU A 60 1.54 10.99 15.89
N HIS A 61 2.83 11.16 15.54
CA HIS A 61 3.85 11.63 16.47
C HIS A 61 3.56 13.05 17.01
N ARG A 62 3.06 13.96 16.16
CA ARG A 62 2.67 15.31 16.56
C ARG A 62 1.50 15.29 17.55
N ASN A 63 0.51 14.44 17.31
CA ASN A 63 -0.64 14.26 18.21
C ASN A 63 -0.20 13.65 19.56
N TYR A 64 0.63 12.62 19.52
CA TYR A 64 1.27 12.05 20.71
C TYR A 64 2.06 13.09 21.52
N LYS A 65 2.88 13.91 20.84
CA LYS A 65 3.68 14.96 21.49
C LYS A 65 2.79 16.02 22.14
N THR A 66 1.68 16.38 21.50
CA THR A 66 0.70 17.33 22.03
C THR A 66 0.03 16.78 23.28
N GLN A 67 -0.38 15.50 23.26
CA GLN A 67 -0.98 14.82 24.41
C GLN A 67 -0.01 14.68 25.59
N ARG A 68 1.26 14.32 25.34
CA ARG A 68 2.29 14.25 26.39
C ARG A 68 2.58 15.64 26.96
N SER A 69 2.62 16.67 26.13
CA SER A 69 2.82 18.05 26.57
C SER A 69 1.67 18.55 27.45
N SER A 70 0.42 18.22 27.16
CA SER A 70 -0.72 18.57 28.03
C SER A 70 -0.67 17.87 29.39
N LEU A 71 0.00 16.72 29.47
CA LEU A 71 0.21 15.98 30.71
C LEU A 71 1.53 16.35 31.41
N GLN A 72 2.25 17.37 30.92
CA GLN A 72 3.58 17.78 31.40
C GLN A 72 4.61 16.64 31.45
N LYS A 73 4.54 15.71 30.49
CA LYS A 73 5.46 14.57 30.40
C LYS A 73 6.36 14.65 29.16
N GLU A 74 7.54 14.06 29.25
CA GLU A 74 8.51 14.01 28.14
C GLU A 74 7.99 13.12 27.00
N ALA A 75 8.10 13.57 25.75
CA ALA A 75 7.71 12.78 24.58
C ALA A 75 8.94 12.14 23.93
N VAL A 76 8.80 10.90 23.44
CA VAL A 76 9.85 10.27 22.64
C VAL A 76 10.12 11.02 21.33
N THR A 77 11.33 10.84 20.79
CA THR A 77 11.68 11.36 19.45
C THR A 77 10.92 10.63 18.35
N TYR A 78 10.84 11.27 17.17
CA TYR A 78 10.15 10.69 16.00
C TYR A 78 10.72 9.32 15.61
N ASP A 79 12.04 9.15 15.61
CA ASP A 79 12.68 7.89 15.21
C ASP A 79 12.31 6.73 16.16
N VAL A 80 12.23 7.01 17.46
CA VAL A 80 11.82 6.03 18.46
C VAL A 80 10.35 5.67 18.27
N TYR A 81 9.50 6.67 18.09
CA TYR A 81 8.07 6.49 17.83
C TYR A 81 7.82 5.66 16.56
N ALA A 82 8.45 6.03 15.44
CA ALA A 82 8.33 5.34 14.16
C ALA A 82 8.87 3.91 14.22
N LYS A 83 9.96 3.68 14.96
CA LYS A 83 10.50 2.33 15.17
C LYS A 83 9.51 1.46 15.94
N ILE A 84 9.00 1.94 17.08
CA ILE A 84 7.99 1.20 17.88
C ILE A 84 6.74 0.92 17.04
N PHE A 85 6.26 1.92 16.29
CA PHE A 85 5.09 1.76 15.43
C PHE A 85 5.30 0.67 14.35
N LYS A 86 6.48 0.56 13.76
CA LYS A 86 6.78 -0.44 12.72
C LYS A 86 7.14 -1.83 13.26
N THR A 87 7.76 -1.92 14.45
CA THR A 87 8.24 -3.19 15.01
C THR A 87 7.23 -3.88 15.91
N ASP A 88 6.51 -3.10 16.72
CA ASP A 88 5.65 -3.66 17.77
C ASP A 88 4.19 -3.79 17.30
N PHE A 89 3.83 -3.15 16.18
CA PHE A 89 2.48 -3.21 15.60
C PHE A 89 2.53 -3.73 14.16
N ASN A 90 1.72 -4.74 13.85
CA ASN A 90 1.48 -5.18 12.47
C ASN A 90 0.38 -4.32 11.83
N ILE A 91 0.60 -2.99 11.83
CA ILE A 91 -0.34 -2.00 11.31
C ILE A 91 0.23 -1.37 10.04
N SER A 92 -0.60 -1.13 9.03
CA SER A 92 -0.23 -0.34 7.85
C SER A 92 -1.27 0.72 7.53
N PHE A 93 -0.87 1.73 6.76
CA PHE A 93 -1.80 2.72 6.26
C PHE A 93 -2.76 2.08 5.26
N PHE A 94 -4.06 2.36 5.43
CA PHE A 94 -5.06 1.96 4.46
C PHE A 94 -4.82 2.74 3.16
N SER A 95 -4.27 2.07 2.15
CA SER A 95 -4.26 2.62 0.80
C SER A 95 -5.62 2.33 0.17
N LYS A 96 -6.31 3.38 -0.26
CA LYS A 96 -7.42 3.20 -1.21
C LYS A 96 -6.86 2.46 -2.41
N LYS A 97 -7.42 1.29 -2.71
CA LYS A 97 -7.15 0.60 -3.96
C LYS A 97 -7.97 1.25 -5.04
N ASP A 98 -7.46 1.31 -6.27
CA ASP A 98 -8.22 1.75 -7.43
C ASP A 98 -9.54 0.96 -7.49
N GLN A 99 -10.63 1.67 -7.27
CA GLN A 99 -11.98 1.14 -7.41
C GLN A 99 -12.39 1.33 -8.86
N CYS A 100 -13.05 0.32 -9.43
CA CYS A 100 -13.64 0.46 -10.76
C CYS A 100 -14.96 1.23 -10.61
N ASP A 101 -15.12 2.31 -11.38
CA ASP A 101 -16.31 3.16 -11.36
C ASP A 101 -17.60 2.36 -11.57
N LEU A 102 -17.59 1.35 -12.46
CA LEU A 102 -18.75 0.49 -12.72
C LEU A 102 -19.06 -0.43 -11.54
N CYS A 103 -18.04 -0.99 -10.89
CA CYS A 103 -18.26 -1.82 -9.70
C CYS A 103 -18.78 -0.99 -8.52
N GLU A 104 -18.26 0.23 -8.36
CA GLU A 104 -18.65 1.13 -7.28
C GLU A 104 -20.06 1.71 -7.51
N SER A 105 -20.39 2.06 -8.76
CA SER A 105 -21.74 2.52 -9.13
C SER A 105 -22.79 1.44 -8.88
N TYR A 106 -22.52 0.18 -9.26
CA TYR A 106 -23.42 -0.94 -8.97
C TYR A 106 -23.56 -1.22 -7.46
N LYS A 107 -22.46 -1.11 -6.70
CA LYS A 107 -22.48 -1.31 -5.25
C LYS A 107 -23.31 -0.25 -4.53
N ASN A 108 -23.25 0.99 -5.01
CA ASN A 108 -23.96 2.14 -4.42
C ASN A 108 -25.41 2.28 -4.91
N ALA A 109 -25.78 1.60 -6.01
CA ALA A 109 -27.14 1.63 -6.55
C ALA A 109 -28.14 0.84 -5.67
N VAL A 110 -29.35 1.35 -5.56
CA VAL A 110 -30.46 0.76 -4.80
C VAL A 110 -31.74 0.75 -5.66
N GLY A 111 -32.59 -0.28 -5.51
CA GLY A 111 -33.85 -0.41 -6.24
C GLY A 111 -33.65 -0.58 -7.75
N GLU A 112 -34.53 0.02 -8.55
CA GLU A 112 -34.54 -0.12 -10.03
C GLU A 112 -33.22 0.32 -10.70
N GLY A 113 -32.45 1.22 -10.07
CA GLY A 113 -31.14 1.61 -10.59
C GLY A 113 -30.13 0.47 -10.59
N LYS A 114 -30.26 -0.48 -9.66
CA LYS A 114 -29.39 -1.66 -9.56
C LYS A 114 -29.72 -2.70 -10.62
N ASP A 115 -31.00 -2.89 -10.93
CA ASP A 115 -31.44 -3.86 -11.94
C ASP A 115 -30.97 -3.44 -13.35
N LYS A 116 -30.97 -2.12 -13.63
CA LYS A 116 -30.44 -1.57 -14.88
C LYS A 116 -28.93 -1.80 -15.03
N LEU A 117 -28.18 -1.67 -13.92
CA LEU A 117 -26.72 -1.85 -13.90
C LEU A 117 -26.29 -3.32 -13.75
N LEU A 118 -27.20 -4.23 -13.40
CA LEU A 118 -26.89 -5.64 -13.14
C LEU A 118 -26.26 -6.31 -14.36
N LEU A 119 -26.87 -6.14 -15.54
CA LEU A 119 -26.39 -6.76 -16.77
C LEU A 119 -24.98 -6.29 -17.14
N GLU A 120 -24.74 -4.98 -17.09
CA GLU A 120 -23.42 -4.39 -17.36
C GLU A 120 -22.38 -4.84 -16.33
N TYR A 121 -22.77 -4.90 -15.06
CA TYR A 121 -21.91 -5.38 -13.98
C TYR A 121 -21.53 -6.86 -14.16
N GLU A 122 -22.47 -7.74 -14.48
CA GLU A 122 -22.20 -9.16 -14.70
C GLU A 122 -21.31 -9.39 -15.93
N LEU A 123 -21.55 -8.64 -17.01
CA LEU A 123 -20.69 -8.67 -18.20
C LEU A 123 -19.27 -8.24 -17.84
N HIS A 124 -19.11 -7.10 -17.17
CA HIS A 124 -17.81 -6.61 -16.71
C HIS A 124 -17.06 -7.64 -15.85
N GLN A 125 -17.75 -8.26 -14.90
CA GLN A 125 -17.15 -9.27 -14.02
C GLN A 125 -16.73 -10.53 -14.79
N ARG A 126 -17.53 -10.94 -15.78
CA ARG A 126 -17.21 -12.06 -16.67
C ARG A 126 -15.98 -11.77 -17.51
N GLU A 127 -15.94 -10.63 -18.20
CA GLU A 127 -14.80 -10.21 -19.03
C GLU A 127 -13.52 -10.10 -18.22
N LYS A 128 -13.61 -9.52 -17.02
CA LYS A 128 -12.49 -9.44 -16.07
C LYS A 128 -11.95 -10.81 -15.69
N GLN A 129 -12.83 -11.80 -15.46
CA GLN A 129 -12.40 -13.15 -15.15
C GLN A 129 -11.76 -13.84 -16.36
N LEU A 130 -12.34 -13.68 -17.55
CA LEU A 130 -11.78 -14.23 -18.79
C LEU A 130 -10.37 -13.67 -19.06
N SER A 131 -10.21 -12.34 -19.00
CA SER A 131 -8.91 -11.69 -19.18
C SER A 131 -7.85 -12.17 -18.18
N ARG A 132 -8.24 -12.35 -16.91
CA ARG A 132 -7.33 -12.90 -15.88
C ARG A 132 -6.96 -14.35 -16.14
N ASN A 133 -7.92 -15.17 -16.58
CA ASN A 133 -7.67 -16.57 -16.89
C ASN A 133 -6.71 -16.71 -18.08
N GLU A 134 -6.91 -15.95 -19.16
CA GLU A 134 -6.00 -15.97 -20.31
C GLU A 134 -4.60 -15.49 -19.91
N LYS A 135 -4.50 -14.39 -19.15
CA LYS A 135 -3.22 -13.92 -18.61
C LYS A 135 -2.51 -14.99 -17.77
N SER A 136 -3.22 -15.70 -16.90
CA SER A 136 -2.62 -16.77 -16.10
C SER A 136 -2.12 -17.92 -16.97
N LYS A 137 -2.90 -18.34 -17.98
CA LYS A 137 -2.49 -19.39 -18.92
C LYS A 137 -1.25 -19.00 -19.72
N ASP A 138 -1.18 -17.77 -20.19
CA ASP A 138 -0.03 -17.26 -20.94
C ASP A 138 1.23 -17.30 -20.06
N ILE A 139 1.13 -16.86 -18.80
CA ILE A 139 2.22 -16.91 -17.83
C ILE A 139 2.61 -18.37 -17.50
N GLU A 140 1.64 -19.26 -17.31
CA GLU A 140 1.90 -20.70 -17.06
C GLU A 140 2.65 -21.33 -18.23
N THR A 141 2.21 -21.05 -19.46
CA THR A 141 2.87 -21.53 -20.69
C THR A 141 4.30 -21.00 -20.81
N CYS A 142 4.53 -19.75 -20.40
CA CYS A 142 5.87 -19.15 -20.34
C CYS A 142 6.80 -19.92 -19.39
N ASN A 143 6.29 -20.28 -18.20
CA ASN A 143 7.03 -20.93 -17.13
C ASN A 143 7.28 -22.44 -17.33
N GLU A 144 6.78 -23.04 -18.42
CA GLU A 144 7.05 -24.44 -18.71
C GLU A 144 8.55 -24.67 -18.99
N ALA A 145 9.12 -25.75 -18.46
CA ALA A 145 10.57 -26.00 -18.44
C ALA A 145 11.26 -26.05 -19.83
N ASN A 146 10.49 -26.13 -20.93
CA ASN A 146 10.99 -26.15 -22.31
C ASN A 146 10.50 -24.95 -23.14
N SER A 147 9.86 -23.96 -22.51
CA SER A 147 9.38 -22.75 -23.17
C SER A 147 10.53 -21.74 -23.31
N ASN A 148 10.74 -21.26 -24.53
CA ASN A 148 11.54 -20.06 -24.82
C ASN A 148 10.61 -18.92 -25.25
N THR A 149 9.50 -18.77 -24.52
CA THR A 149 8.46 -17.78 -24.79
C THR A 149 8.65 -16.60 -23.86
N LEU A 150 8.42 -15.39 -24.35
CA LEU A 150 8.37 -14.18 -23.52
C LEU A 150 6.96 -13.60 -23.62
N VAL A 151 6.33 -13.36 -22.48
CA VAL A 151 4.97 -12.82 -22.44
C VAL A 151 5.03 -11.34 -22.13
N PHE A 152 4.50 -10.54 -23.06
CA PHE A 152 4.40 -9.09 -22.94
C PHE A 152 2.97 -8.70 -22.59
N ILE A 153 2.78 -8.07 -21.45
CA ILE A 153 1.46 -7.70 -20.93
C ILE A 153 1.36 -6.18 -20.87
N TYR A 154 0.35 -5.65 -21.55
CA TYR A 154 0.02 -4.23 -21.54
C TYR A 154 -1.31 -4.00 -20.83
N ASP A 155 -1.31 -3.12 -19.84
CA ASP A 155 -2.55 -2.64 -19.23
C ASP A 155 -3.10 -1.45 -20.05
N LEU A 156 -4.18 -1.69 -20.78
CA LEU A 156 -4.86 -0.66 -21.58
C LEU A 156 -5.92 0.11 -20.80
N GLN A 157 -6.25 -0.30 -19.58
CA GLN A 157 -7.27 0.38 -18.77
C GLN A 157 -6.68 1.57 -18.00
N ALA A 158 -5.38 1.56 -17.71
CA ALA A 158 -4.67 2.62 -17.00
C ALA A 158 -3.74 3.42 -17.93
N VAL A 159 -4.31 4.08 -18.95
CA VAL A 159 -3.54 4.94 -19.86
C VAL A 159 -3.12 6.24 -19.16
N MET A 160 -1.82 6.48 -19.06
CA MET A 160 -1.26 7.69 -18.45
C MET A 160 -0.80 8.67 -19.55
N PRO A 161 -1.59 9.69 -19.90
CA PRO A 161 -1.15 10.69 -20.86
C PRO A 161 0.02 11.50 -20.28
N LYS A 162 1.06 11.72 -21.09
CA LYS A 162 2.24 12.52 -20.78
C LYS A 162 2.61 13.40 -21.97
N PRO A 163 3.16 14.60 -21.75
CA PRO A 163 3.38 15.25 -20.47
C PRO A 163 2.07 15.75 -19.82
N ILE A 164 2.06 15.85 -18.49
CA ILE A 164 0.96 16.43 -17.71
C ILE A 164 1.46 17.78 -17.17
N GLY A 165 0.64 18.81 -17.30
CA GLY A 165 0.91 20.10 -16.68
C GLY A 165 -0.32 21.01 -16.73
N GLU A 166 -0.35 21.98 -15.83
CA GLU A 166 -1.49 22.90 -15.65
C GLU A 166 -1.43 24.12 -16.57
N SER A 167 -0.36 24.27 -17.36
CA SER A 167 -0.21 25.37 -18.32
C SER A 167 -1.10 25.17 -19.54
N SER A 168 -1.71 26.25 -20.03
CA SER A 168 -2.51 26.27 -21.26
C SER A 168 -1.73 25.79 -22.50
N ALA A 169 -0.40 25.86 -22.47
CA ALA A 169 0.46 25.33 -23.54
C ALA A 169 0.33 23.80 -23.71
N PHE A 170 -0.08 23.05 -22.69
CA PHE A 170 -0.31 21.60 -22.79
C PHE A 170 -1.61 21.24 -23.52
N TYR A 171 -2.53 22.19 -23.70
CA TYR A 171 -3.76 21.96 -24.46
C TYR A 171 -3.48 21.78 -25.96
N TYR A 172 -2.46 22.48 -26.48
CA TYR A 172 -2.12 22.48 -27.91
C TYR A 172 -1.01 21.48 -28.27
N LYS A 173 -0.49 20.72 -27.29
CA LYS A 173 0.57 19.74 -27.52
C LYS A 173 0.00 18.32 -27.57
N SER A 174 0.50 17.53 -28.50
CA SER A 174 0.17 16.10 -28.58
C SER A 174 0.57 15.39 -27.30
N LYS A 175 -0.39 14.71 -26.68
CA LYS A 175 -0.15 13.87 -25.50
C LYS A 175 0.25 12.48 -25.97
N LEU A 176 1.32 11.94 -25.39
CA LEU A 176 1.75 10.55 -25.54
C LEU A 176 1.05 9.71 -24.48
N ASN A 177 0.52 8.57 -24.88
CA ASN A 177 -0.10 7.63 -23.96
C ASN A 177 0.96 6.66 -23.42
N CYS A 178 1.29 6.77 -22.13
CA CYS A 178 2.14 5.81 -21.44
C CYS A 178 1.28 4.69 -20.87
N LEU A 179 1.62 3.45 -21.18
CA LEU A 179 0.93 2.24 -20.71
C LEU A 179 1.79 1.53 -19.66
N ASN A 180 1.15 0.87 -18.70
CA ASN A 180 1.88 -0.02 -17.79
C ASN A 180 2.26 -1.29 -18.57
N PHE A 181 3.57 -1.57 -18.60
CA PHE A 181 4.17 -2.67 -19.33
C PHE A 181 4.82 -3.65 -18.37
N THR A 182 4.41 -4.92 -18.44
CA THR A 182 4.97 -6.00 -17.63
C THR A 182 5.52 -7.08 -18.55
N ILE A 183 6.74 -7.55 -18.26
CA ILE A 183 7.36 -8.70 -18.91
C ILE A 183 7.28 -9.87 -17.92
N SER A 184 6.94 -11.05 -18.42
CA SER A 184 7.07 -12.31 -17.69
C SER A 184 7.94 -13.27 -18.51
N ASP A 185 8.95 -13.82 -17.85
CA ASP A 185 9.88 -14.86 -18.32
C ASP A 185 9.73 -16.14 -17.51
#